data_AF-A0A8X6Y893-F1
#
_entry.id   AF-A0A8X6Y893-F1
#
_cell.length_a   1.000
_cell.length_b   1.000
_cell.length_c   1.000
_cell.angle_alpha   90.00
_cell.angle_beta   90.00
_cell.angle_gamma   90.00
#
_symmetry.space_group_name_H-M   'P 1'
#
loop_
_entity.id
_entity.type
_entity.pdbx_description
1 polymer ?
#
loop_
_entity_poly.entity_id
_entity_poly.type
_entity_poly.pdbx_seq_one_letter_code
_entity_poly.pdbx_strand_id
1 'polypeptide(L)'
;MDHTELLGSNKEYVSSFLLTVVLLSLLLYFIRFYIGTRHVVKYANKLPSLKLRFYHVLGHVSLLFSHRWSKRNTDISPHVYDLLALIGYNSMFLKNKITNIWQIYYPFISIYHADTVEVVLNHSTELKKAWFYELLHPWIGTGLLTR
;
A
#
# COMPACT_ATOMS: atom_id res chain seq x y z
N MET A 1 -21.54 -0.16 54.67
CA MET A 1 -20.86 0.00 53.36
C MET A 1 -21.72 0.95 52.57
N ASP A 2 -21.19 2.13 52.27
CA ASP A 2 -21.99 3.25 51.74
C ASP A 2 -22.37 2.97 50.27
N HIS A 3 -23.59 3.35 49.87
CA HIS A 3 -24.08 3.15 48.51
C HIS A 3 -23.19 3.83 47.46
N THR A 4 -22.49 4.88 47.86
CA THR A 4 -21.52 5.62 47.03
C THR A 4 -20.26 4.80 46.71
N GLU A 5 -19.75 4.00 47.65
CA GLU A 5 -18.58 3.13 47.45
C GLU A 5 -18.89 1.97 46.49
N LEU A 6 -20.09 1.39 46.60
CA LEU A 6 -20.57 0.35 45.68
C LEU A 6 -20.73 0.88 44.24
N LEU A 7 -21.22 2.11 44.09
CA LEU A 7 -21.36 2.79 42.80
C LEU A 7 -19.99 3.12 42.18
N GLY A 8 -19.01 3.54 42.98
CA GLY A 8 -17.64 3.81 42.53
C GLY A 8 -16.94 2.54 42.05
N SER A 9 -17.00 1.48 42.86
CA SER A 9 -16.43 0.17 42.54
C SER A 9 -17.00 -0.41 41.24
N ASN A 10 -18.32 -0.37 41.06
CA ASN A 10 -18.98 -0.87 39.85
C ASN A 10 -18.57 -0.07 38.58
N LYS A 11 -18.41 1.26 38.69
CA LYS A 11 -17.93 2.08 37.56
C LYS A 11 -16.52 1.73 37.14
N GLU A 12 -15.63 1.43 38.09
CA GLU A 12 -14.26 1.00 37.79
C GLU A 12 -14.23 -0.37 37.09
N TYR A 13 -15.04 -1.33 37.55
CA TYR A 13 -15.15 -2.64 36.89
C TYR A 13 -15.70 -2.53 35.46
N VAL A 14 -16.74 -1.72 35.26
CA VAL A 14 -17.33 -1.49 33.93
C VAL A 14 -16.32 -0.81 33.00
N SER A 15 -15.59 0.19 33.49
CA SER A 15 -14.54 0.89 32.72
C SER A 15 -13.41 -0.05 32.31
N SER A 16 -12.90 -0.85 33.25
CA SER A 16 -11.87 -1.86 32.98
C SER A 16 -12.35 -2.89 31.96
N PHE A 17 -13.57 -3.41 32.12
CA PHE A 17 -14.17 -4.34 31.16
C PHE A 17 -14.27 -3.74 29.76
N LEU A 18 -14.80 -2.52 29.61
CA LEU A 18 -14.88 -1.84 28.31
C LEU A 18 -13.50 -1.65 27.66
N LEU A 19 -12.49 -1.25 28.45
CA LEU A 19 -11.13 -1.10 27.96
C LEU A 19 -10.59 -2.44 27.42
N THR A 20 -10.80 -3.55 28.14
CA THR A 20 -10.37 -4.87 27.66
C THR A 20 -11.03 -5.28 26.35
N VAL A 21 -12.34 -5.00 26.18
CA VAL A 21 -13.08 -5.29 24.96
C VAL A 21 -12.55 -4.47 23.78
N VAL A 22 -12.25 -3.18 24.01
CA VAL A 22 -11.65 -2.31 22.99
C VAL A 22 -10.26 -2.81 22.59
N LEU A 23 -9.41 -3.15 23.56
CA LEU A 23 -8.06 -3.68 23.30
C LEU A 23 -8.10 -5.01 22.54
N LEU A 24 -9.01 -5.92 22.92
CA LEU A 24 -9.21 -7.19 22.21
C LEU A 24 -9.67 -6.97 20.77
N SER A 25 -10.59 -6.03 20.56
CA SER A 25 -11.09 -5.67 19.24
C SER A 25 -9.98 -5.09 18.35
N LEU A 26 -9.16 -4.20 18.91
CA LEU A 26 -7.97 -3.66 18.23
C LEU A 26 -6.96 -4.76 17.91
N LEU A 27 -6.70 -5.68 18.85
CA LEU A 27 -5.79 -6.80 18.63
C LEU A 27 -6.26 -7.70 17.48
N LEU A 28 -7.55 -8.07 17.46
CA LEU A 28 -8.14 -8.86 16.38
C LEU A 28 -8.07 -8.14 15.02
N TYR A 29 -8.29 -6.82 15.02
CA TYR A 29 -8.10 -5.98 13.83
C TYR A 29 -6.64 -6.01 13.35
N PHE A 30 -5.66 -5.82 14.25
CA PHE A 30 -4.24 -5.88 13.92
C PHE A 30 -3.81 -7.26 13.40
N ILE A 31 -4.31 -8.35 14.00
CA ILE A 31 -4.05 -9.72 13.52
C ILE A 31 -4.61 -9.91 12.11
N ARG A 32 -5.86 -9.50 11.86
CA ARG A 32 -6.46 -9.57 10.53
C ARG A 32 -5.69 -8.75 9.51
N PHE A 33 -5.33 -7.53 9.86
CA PHE A 33 -4.51 -6.64 9.03
C PHE A 33 -3.14 -7.27 8.71
N TYR A 34 -2.49 -7.86 9.71
CA TYR A 34 -1.20 -8.52 9.57
C TYR A 34 -1.26 -9.76 8.67
N ILE A 35 -2.28 -10.60 8.82
CA ILE A 35 -2.47 -11.77 7.96
C ILE A 35 -2.75 -11.32 6.53
N GLY A 36 -3.68 -10.38 6.33
CA GLY A 36 -4.03 -9.85 5.01
C GLY A 36 -2.81 -9.29 4.27
N THR A 37 -2.03 -8.45 4.95
CA THR A 37 -0.80 -7.87 4.38
C THR A 37 0.24 -8.93 4.04
N ARG A 38 0.44 -9.95 4.88
CA ARG A 38 1.35 -11.08 4.57
C ARG A 38 0.91 -11.85 3.33
N HIS A 39 -0.40 -12.09 3.14
CA HIS A 39 -0.90 -12.75 1.94
C HIS A 39 -0.57 -11.93 0.69
N VAL A 40 -0.85 -10.63 0.69
CA VAL A 40 -0.58 -9.76 -0.46
C VAL A 40 0.93 -9.73 -0.78
N VAL A 41 1.79 -9.55 0.21
CA VAL A 41 3.26 -9.57 0.03
C VAL A 41 3.74 -10.91 -0.53
N LYS A 42 3.16 -12.04 -0.08
CA LYS A 42 3.51 -13.38 -0.59
C LYS A 42 3.22 -13.52 -2.09
N TYR A 43 2.08 -13.03 -2.57
CA TYR A 43 1.75 -13.07 -4.00
C TYR A 43 2.56 -12.05 -4.80
N ALA A 44 2.75 -10.83 -4.28
CA ALA A 44 3.57 -9.80 -4.93
C ALA A 44 5.03 -10.28 -5.12
N ASN A 45 5.61 -10.96 -4.13
CA ASN A 45 6.96 -11.53 -4.22
C ASN A 45 7.10 -12.71 -5.19
N LYS A 46 6.01 -13.26 -5.75
CA LYS A 46 6.08 -14.23 -6.86
C LYS A 46 6.44 -13.54 -8.17
N LEU A 47 6.14 -12.25 -8.29
CA LEU A 47 6.48 -11.46 -9.45
C LEU A 47 7.94 -10.99 -9.38
N PRO A 48 8.62 -10.86 -10.54
CA PRO A 48 9.95 -10.26 -10.64
C PRO A 48 9.93 -8.84 -10.05
N SER A 49 10.57 -8.70 -8.90
CA SER A 49 10.65 -7.46 -8.12
C SER A 49 11.76 -7.56 -7.09
N LEU A 50 12.13 -6.41 -6.52
CA LEU A 50 12.97 -6.39 -5.33
C LEU A 50 12.19 -7.03 -4.16
N LYS A 51 12.59 -8.24 -3.76
CA LYS A 51 11.89 -9.03 -2.75
C LYS A 51 11.74 -8.25 -1.44
N LEU A 52 10.49 -8.09 -0.99
CA LEU A 52 10.18 -7.52 0.30
C LEU A 52 10.27 -8.61 1.38
N ARG A 53 11.09 -8.40 2.40
CA ARG A 53 11.24 -9.34 3.54
C ARG A 53 10.00 -9.37 4.43
N PHE A 54 9.27 -8.26 4.53
CA PHE A 54 8.08 -8.09 5.38
C PHE A 54 7.18 -6.97 4.81
N TYR A 55 6.02 -6.74 5.45
CA TYR A 55 5.13 -5.64 5.09
C TYR A 55 5.81 -4.29 5.35
N HIS A 56 6.23 -3.63 4.27
CA HIS A 56 6.84 -2.31 4.33
C HIS A 56 5.82 -1.27 3.84
N VAL A 57 5.27 -0.46 4.75
CA VAL A 57 4.25 0.56 4.44
C VAL A 57 4.73 1.53 3.36
N LEU A 58 6.03 1.80 3.25
CA LEU A 58 6.56 2.66 2.19
C LEU A 58 7.06 1.88 0.97
N GLY A 59 7.16 0.55 1.06
CA GLY A 59 7.61 -0.29 -0.05
C GLY A 59 8.95 0.13 -0.63
N HIS A 60 8.97 0.28 -1.96
CA HIS A 60 10.10 0.82 -2.70
C HIS A 60 10.10 2.35 -2.78
N VAL A 61 9.02 3.02 -2.37
CA VAL A 61 8.97 4.50 -2.33
C VAL A 61 10.01 5.04 -1.35
N SER A 62 10.34 4.27 -0.30
CA SER A 62 11.43 4.63 0.61
C SER A 62 12.79 4.76 -0.08
N LEU A 63 13.02 4.04 -1.20
CA LEU A 63 14.24 4.19 -2.00
C LEU A 63 14.29 5.57 -2.67
N LEU A 64 13.15 6.06 -3.14
CA LEU A 64 13.05 7.41 -3.70
C LEU A 64 13.24 8.47 -2.61
N PHE A 65 12.59 8.29 -1.45
CA PHE A 65 12.73 9.24 -0.34
C PHE A 65 14.15 9.32 0.21
N SER A 66 14.84 8.18 0.38
CA SER A 66 16.22 8.19 0.85
C SER A 66 17.17 8.83 -0.16
N HIS A 67 16.94 8.60 -1.47
CA HIS A 67 17.72 9.22 -2.54
C HIS A 67 17.50 10.73 -2.59
N ARG A 68 16.23 11.18 -2.53
CA ARG A 68 15.87 12.60 -2.47
C ARG A 68 16.47 13.28 -1.24
N TRP A 69 16.41 12.66 -0.07
CA TRP A 69 17.01 13.20 1.15
C TRP A 69 18.53 13.38 1.01
N SER A 70 19.21 12.38 0.46
CA SER A 70 20.66 12.43 0.21
C SER A 70 21.05 13.51 -0.81
N LYS A 71 20.19 13.79 -1.79
CA LYS A 71 20.42 14.77 -2.86
C LYS A 71 19.73 16.13 -2.65
N ARG A 72 19.23 16.42 -1.44
CA ARG A 72 18.45 17.65 -1.17
C ARG A 72 19.20 18.97 -1.43
N ASN A 73 20.54 18.93 -1.49
CA ASN A 73 21.39 20.11 -1.68
C ASN A 73 21.87 20.30 -3.14
N THR A 74 21.27 19.60 -4.12
CA THR A 74 21.61 19.78 -5.54
C THR A 74 20.62 20.71 -6.23
N ASP A 75 21.08 21.51 -7.20
CA ASP A 75 20.22 22.37 -8.04
C ASP A 75 19.35 21.60 -9.05
N ILE A 76 19.48 20.27 -9.09
CA ILE A 76 18.74 19.40 -10.00
C ILE A 76 17.37 19.09 -9.40
N SER A 77 16.32 19.22 -10.23
CA SER A 77 14.95 18.88 -9.83
C SER A 77 14.84 17.43 -9.33
N PRO A 78 14.19 17.17 -8.19
CA PRO A 78 13.99 15.82 -7.65
C PRO A 78 13.37 14.83 -8.65
N HIS A 79 12.54 15.32 -9.57
CA HIS A 79 11.87 14.51 -10.58
C HIS A 79 12.82 13.83 -11.56
N VAL A 80 14.00 14.42 -11.81
CA VAL A 80 15.02 13.79 -12.64
C VAL A 80 15.54 12.52 -11.94
N TYR A 81 15.79 12.58 -10.64
CA TYR A 81 16.21 11.41 -9.87
C TYR A 81 15.11 10.35 -9.77
N ASP A 82 13.85 10.77 -9.62
CA ASP A 82 12.73 9.82 -9.62
C ASP A 82 12.62 9.08 -10.95
N LEU A 83 12.74 9.80 -12.07
CA LEU A 83 12.73 9.22 -13.41
C LEU A 83 13.90 8.26 -13.61
N LEU A 84 15.11 8.65 -13.19
CA LEU A 84 16.29 7.79 -13.25
C LEU A 84 16.12 6.51 -12.41
N ALA A 85 15.55 6.63 -11.21
CA ALA A 85 15.25 5.48 -10.37
C ALA A 85 14.19 4.56 -11.01
N LEU A 86 13.16 5.13 -11.64
CA LEU A 86 12.14 4.37 -12.36
C LEU A 86 12.74 3.65 -13.58
N ILE A 87 13.57 4.32 -14.37
CA ILE A 87 14.26 3.74 -15.53
C ILE A 87 15.19 2.62 -15.07
N GLY A 88 16.00 2.87 -14.03
CA GLY A 88 16.89 1.88 -13.44
C GLY A 88 16.13 0.66 -12.90
N TYR A 89 14.98 0.88 -12.25
CA TYR A 89 14.14 -0.23 -11.78
C TYR A 89 13.61 -1.07 -12.95
N ASN A 90 13.10 -0.43 -14.01
CA ASN A 90 12.60 -1.15 -15.18
C ASN A 90 13.72 -1.90 -15.91
N SER A 91 14.92 -1.32 -16.01
CA SER A 91 16.06 -1.98 -16.66
C SER A 91 16.53 -3.23 -15.93
N MET A 92 16.45 -3.28 -14.59
CA MET A 92 16.80 -4.46 -13.79
C MET A 92 15.95 -5.69 -14.10
N PHE A 93 14.72 -5.49 -14.57
CA PHE A 93 13.76 -6.57 -14.80
C PHE A 93 13.23 -6.61 -16.23
N LEU A 94 13.90 -5.95 -17.17
CA LEU A 94 13.50 -5.80 -18.58
C LEU A 94 13.28 -7.14 -19.31
N LYS A 95 13.93 -8.22 -18.82
CA LYS A 95 13.79 -9.57 -19.37
C LYS A 95 12.47 -10.23 -18.99
N ASN A 96 11.85 -9.82 -17.89
CA ASN A 96 10.79 -10.58 -17.25
C ASN A 96 9.37 -10.26 -17.76
N LYS A 97 9.22 -9.34 -18.73
CA LYS A 97 7.98 -8.86 -19.38
C LYS A 97 6.95 -8.16 -18.46
N ILE A 98 6.96 -8.52 -17.19
CA ILE A 98 6.13 -8.05 -16.09
C ILE A 98 7.07 -7.67 -14.95
N THR A 99 6.72 -6.66 -14.15
CA THR A 99 7.40 -6.28 -12.91
C THR A 99 6.42 -5.88 -11.85
N ASN A 100 6.79 -6.08 -10.58
CA ASN A 100 6.02 -5.58 -9.46
C ASN A 100 6.80 -4.50 -8.70
N ILE A 101 6.19 -3.35 -8.48
CA ILE A 101 6.71 -2.26 -7.64
C ILE A 101 5.75 -2.10 -6.48
N TRP A 102 6.18 -2.43 -5.27
CA TRP A 102 5.38 -2.13 -4.10
C TRP A 102 5.43 -0.64 -3.77
N GLN A 103 4.27 0.00 -3.79
CA GLN A 103 4.15 1.39 -3.37
C GLN A 103 3.08 1.55 -2.30
N ILE A 104 3.49 2.16 -1.20
CA ILE A 104 2.61 2.46 -0.08
C ILE A 104 1.91 1.17 0.43
N TYR A 105 0.60 1.08 0.22
CA TYR A 105 -0.26 -0.02 0.65
C TYR A 105 -0.54 -1.06 -0.45
N TYR A 106 -0.17 -0.78 -1.72
CA TYR A 106 -0.58 -1.60 -2.87
C TYR A 106 0.60 -2.05 -3.74
N PRO A 107 0.58 -3.29 -4.26
CA PRO A 107 1.49 -3.72 -5.32
C PRO A 107 1.07 -3.08 -6.66
N PHE A 108 1.99 -2.34 -7.29
CA PHE A 108 1.81 -1.84 -8.66
C PHE A 108 2.50 -2.79 -9.63
N ILE A 109 1.73 -3.38 -10.53
CA ILE A 109 2.25 -4.29 -11.55
C ILE A 109 2.44 -3.50 -12.84
N SER A 110 3.68 -3.44 -13.33
CA SER A 110 4.00 -2.86 -14.63
C SER A 110 4.17 -3.98 -15.65
N ILE A 111 3.52 -3.83 -16.80
CA ILE A 111 3.58 -4.77 -17.92
C ILE A 111 3.96 -3.95 -19.14
N TYR A 112 5.05 -4.32 -19.81
CA TYR A 112 5.61 -3.52 -20.90
C TYR A 112 5.82 -4.31 -22.19
N HIS A 113 5.72 -5.64 -22.15
CA HIS A 113 5.80 -6.46 -23.36
C HIS A 113 4.45 -6.50 -24.08
N ALA A 114 4.44 -6.21 -25.38
CA ALA A 114 3.22 -6.11 -26.19
C ALA A 114 2.30 -7.34 -26.05
N ASP A 115 2.83 -8.55 -26.25
CA ASP A 115 2.03 -9.79 -26.15
C ASP A 115 1.33 -9.95 -24.78
N THR A 116 2.02 -9.60 -23.69
CA THR A 116 1.46 -9.72 -22.34
C THR A 116 0.42 -8.62 -22.08
N VAL A 117 0.67 -7.41 -22.57
CA VAL A 117 -0.29 -6.30 -22.48
C VAL A 117 -1.56 -6.65 -23.24
N GLU A 118 -1.45 -7.20 -24.44
CA GLU A 118 -2.60 -7.62 -25.25
C GLU A 118 -3.47 -8.64 -24.52
N VAL A 119 -2.87 -9.68 -23.94
CA VAL A 119 -3.61 -10.70 -23.18
C VAL A 119 -4.35 -10.06 -22.00
N VAL A 120 -3.70 -9.19 -21.24
CA VAL A 120 -4.31 -8.53 -20.08
C VAL A 120 -5.44 -7.59 -20.49
N LEU A 121 -5.25 -6.78 -21.53
CA LEU A 121 -6.26 -5.84 -22.01
C LEU A 121 -7.46 -6.54 -22.68
N ASN A 122 -7.24 -7.70 -23.30
CA ASN A 122 -8.31 -8.53 -23.87
C ASN A 122 -9.23 -9.13 -22.80
N HIS A 123 -8.80 -9.18 -21.53
CA HIS A 123 -9.59 -9.68 -20.39
C HIS A 123 -10.15 -8.51 -19.56
N SER A 124 -10.79 -7.56 -20.24
CA SER A 124 -11.25 -6.29 -19.65
C SER A 124 -12.32 -6.42 -18.56
N THR A 125 -13.01 -7.56 -18.46
CA THR A 125 -14.00 -7.82 -17.40
C THR A 125 -13.37 -7.93 -16.00
N GLU A 126 -12.11 -8.33 -15.92
CA GLU A 126 -11.35 -8.43 -14.65
C GLU A 126 -10.60 -7.14 -14.31
N LEU A 127 -10.43 -6.23 -15.28
CA LEU A 127 -9.74 -4.95 -15.10
C LEU A 127 -10.69 -3.90 -14.53
N LYS A 128 -10.71 -3.80 -13.20
CA LYS A 128 -11.38 -2.70 -12.50
C LYS A 128 -10.52 -1.45 -12.50
N LYS A 129 -11.17 -0.28 -12.56
CA LYS A 129 -10.49 1.01 -12.41
C LYS A 129 -9.75 1.05 -11.08
N ALA A 130 -8.54 1.58 -11.10
CA ALA A 130 -7.73 1.70 -9.92
C ALA A 130 -8.30 2.76 -8.95
N TRP A 131 -8.02 2.59 -7.65
CA TRP A 131 -8.48 3.48 -6.58
C TRP A 131 -8.08 4.95 -6.79
N PHE A 132 -6.98 5.24 -7.51
CA PHE A 132 -6.56 6.63 -7.75
C PHE A 132 -7.54 7.40 -8.66
N TYR A 133 -8.37 6.73 -9.46
CA TYR A 133 -9.42 7.39 -10.23
C TYR A 133 -10.47 8.04 -9.32
N GLU A 134 -10.71 7.49 -8.12
CA GLU A 134 -11.58 8.09 -7.10
C GLU A 134 -10.97 9.40 -6.56
N LEU A 135 -9.63 9.47 -6.44
CA LEU A 135 -8.94 10.70 -6.04
C LEU A 135 -8.96 11.79 -7.11
N LEU A 136 -8.98 11.41 -8.39
CA LEU A 136 -9.08 12.35 -9.51
C LEU A 136 -10.51 12.84 -9.72
N HIS A 137 -11.49 12.16 -9.14
CA HIS A 137 -12.89 12.47 -9.33
C HIS A 137 -13.29 13.91 -8.91
N PRO A 138 -12.80 14.47 -7.79
CA PRO A 138 -13.08 15.85 -7.39
C PRO A 138 -12.44 16.91 -8.32
N TRP A 139 -11.38 16.57 -9.05
CA TRP A 139 -10.66 17.51 -9.92
C TRP A 139 -11.13 17.50 -11.38
N ILE A 140 -11.55 16.33 -11.89
CA ILE A 140 -11.91 16.15 -13.32
C ILE A 140 -13.43 15.89 -13.50
N GLY A 141 -14.17 15.71 -12.40
CA GLY A 141 -15.61 15.43 -12.42
C GLY A 141 -15.92 13.98 -12.87
N THR A 142 -17.20 13.71 -13.20
CA THR A 142 -17.66 12.45 -13.84
C THR A 142 -17.46 12.53 -15.36
N GLY A 143 -16.23 12.34 -15.84
CA GLY A 143 -15.92 12.24 -17.27
C GLY A 143 -15.81 10.79 -17.74
N LEU A 144 -15.52 10.59 -19.03
CA LEU A 144 -15.32 9.25 -19.63
C LEU A 144 -14.27 8.41 -18.86
N LEU A 145 -13.27 9.06 -18.27
CA LEU A 145 -12.20 8.42 -17.51
C LEU A 145 -12.62 8.01 -16.09
N THR A 146 -13.64 8.63 -15.49
CA THR A 146 -14.04 8.40 -14.08
C THR A 146 -15.40 7.70 -13.91
N ARG A 147 -16.15 7.46 -15.00
CA ARG A 147 -17.46 6.76 -14.98
C ARG A 147 -17.38 5.24 -14.82
#